data_AF-A0ABC9GY73-F1
#
_entry.id   AF-A0ABC9GY73-F1
#
_cell.length_a   1.000
_cell.length_b   1.000
_cell.length_c   1.000
_cell.angle_alpha   90.00
_cell.angle_beta   90.00
_cell.angle_gamma   90.00
#
_symmetry.space_group_name_H-M   'P 1'
#
loop_
_entity.id
_entity.type
_entity.pdbx_description
1 polymer ?
#
loop_
_entity_poly.entity_id
_entity_poly.type
_entity_poly.pdbx_seq_one_letter_code
_entity_poly.pdbx_strand_id
1 'polypeptide(L)'
;MGHDLGESSEFDDCEAKIYSGLISGVLKVKNGERYKYPFCRPERKGYCKIGGLLRHALIVAGAPINSSEKTTHSALVKHLKNSIGKSSEPQSQQASMEPRLPDNRGKKYVWPWMGVLVNVPTKWEDGRRVGDSASKLKEQLLHFYPLKNAMKSKHLKMAMLEQERAEENVLKRLEEQVREKKDILNKIEKLKGQLYKKKELEFDIQQIKGALDVRKHMPDGEGSKSKKEMDRLSKELKEKEKELDEMQSRTNHLIVKDKESNDMLTKAREELETGFHDLSTSGRAHIGIKVVGQLDPKLFLNACRQRPSEGDGEVHAGKLCSKWQAQINNSNWYPIKVVQVDGKEPERIIEDDAELRELKEEYGQEVYAAVTKALLEIDEYNGSARYCKRVVWNFKADRRATLKEGVQFIVKQWQTHKRKR
;
A
#
# COMPACT_ATOMS: atom_id res chain seq x y z
N MET A 1 -37.86 7.67 -26.85
CA MET A 1 -38.06 8.34 -25.55
C MET A 1 -36.75 8.98 -25.17
N GLY A 2 -36.66 10.31 -25.29
CA GLY A 2 -35.50 11.06 -24.83
C GLY A 2 -35.57 11.18 -23.31
N HIS A 3 -34.57 10.68 -22.61
CA HIS A 3 -34.38 10.93 -21.19
C HIS A 3 -33.29 11.98 -21.01
N ASP A 4 -33.78 13.12 -20.53
CA ASP A 4 -33.15 14.21 -19.79
C ASP A 4 -31.64 14.10 -19.51
N LEU A 5 -30.85 14.88 -20.26
CA LEU A 5 -29.45 15.19 -19.97
C LEU A 5 -29.27 16.64 -19.49
N GLY A 6 -30.37 17.36 -19.24
CA GLY A 6 -30.35 18.76 -18.79
C GLY A 6 -30.26 18.91 -17.27
N GLU A 7 -30.97 18.06 -16.53
CA GLU A 7 -31.10 18.20 -15.07
C GLU A 7 -29.78 18.00 -14.30
N SER A 8 -28.91 17.07 -14.70
CA SER A 8 -27.71 16.75 -13.90
C SER A 8 -26.70 17.89 -13.81
N SER A 9 -26.60 18.75 -14.85
CA SER A 9 -25.63 19.85 -14.85
C SER A 9 -26.07 21.03 -13.98
N GLU A 10 -27.38 21.30 -13.90
CA GLU A 10 -27.92 22.35 -13.02
C GLU A 10 -27.86 21.95 -11.53
N PHE A 11 -27.99 20.65 -11.25
CA PHE A 11 -27.84 20.10 -9.89
C PHE A 11 -26.41 20.27 -9.36
N ASP A 12 -25.41 20.00 -10.19
CA ASP A 12 -24.00 20.12 -9.81
C ASP A 12 -23.61 21.59 -9.56
N ASP A 13 -24.13 22.52 -10.39
CA ASP A 13 -23.90 23.96 -10.23
C ASP A 13 -24.54 24.54 -8.96
N CYS A 14 -25.74 24.07 -8.60
CA CYS A 14 -26.40 24.48 -7.35
C CYS A 14 -25.69 23.91 -6.12
N GLU A 15 -25.23 22.65 -6.15
CA GLU A 15 -24.48 22.04 -5.05
C GLU A 15 -23.16 22.79 -4.79
N ALA A 16 -22.46 23.16 -5.86
CA ALA A 16 -21.20 23.90 -5.79
C ALA A 16 -21.37 25.28 -5.17
N LYS A 17 -22.44 26.01 -5.54
CA LYS A 17 -22.76 27.33 -4.97
C LYS A 17 -23.02 27.24 -3.46
N ILE A 18 -23.83 26.27 -3.02
CA ILE A 18 -24.15 26.07 -1.59
C ILE A 18 -22.89 25.68 -0.79
N TYR A 19 -22.09 24.76 -1.33
CA TYR A 19 -20.83 24.36 -0.71
C TYR A 19 -19.85 25.53 -0.57
N SER A 20 -19.76 26.40 -1.57
CA SER A 20 -18.95 27.62 -1.50
C SER A 20 -19.45 28.60 -0.43
N GLY A 21 -20.77 28.71 -0.25
CA GLY A 21 -21.39 29.52 0.82
C GLY A 21 -21.09 28.99 2.23
N LEU A 22 -21.01 27.67 2.38
CA LEU A 22 -20.64 27.01 3.64
C LEU A 22 -19.15 27.19 3.97
N ILE A 23 -18.26 27.13 2.97
CA ILE A 23 -16.82 27.37 3.17
C ILE A 23 -16.52 28.84 3.47
N SER A 24 -17.16 29.77 2.76
CA SER A 24 -16.96 31.21 2.94
C SER A 24 -17.56 31.75 4.24
N GLY A 25 -18.35 30.95 4.95
CA GLY A 25 -18.99 31.33 6.22
C GLY A 25 -20.24 32.20 6.06
N VAL A 26 -20.71 32.41 4.82
CA VAL A 26 -21.98 33.08 4.50
C VAL A 26 -23.17 32.25 5.01
N LEU A 27 -23.09 30.92 4.88
CA LEU A 27 -24.06 29.98 5.44
C LEU A 27 -23.48 29.37 6.72
N LYS A 28 -24.01 29.79 7.88
CA LYS A 28 -23.49 29.39 9.19
C LYS A 28 -24.16 28.12 9.72
N VAL A 29 -23.36 27.09 9.92
CA VAL A 29 -23.79 25.79 10.46
C VAL A 29 -23.49 25.66 11.97
N LYS A 30 -22.55 26.46 12.47
CA LYS A 30 -22.11 26.45 13.87
C LYS A 30 -22.49 27.78 14.53
N ASN A 31 -23.20 27.71 15.66
CA ASN A 31 -23.54 28.85 16.49
C ASN A 31 -23.06 28.59 17.93
N GLY A 32 -21.95 29.20 18.33
CA GLY A 32 -21.23 28.84 19.55
C GLY A 32 -20.72 27.39 19.50
N GLU A 33 -21.03 26.59 20.51
CA GLU A 33 -20.67 25.16 20.59
C GLU A 33 -21.71 24.23 19.94
N ARG A 34 -22.87 24.75 19.49
CA ARG A 34 -23.95 23.94 18.91
C ARG A 34 -23.97 24.05 17.39
N TYR A 35 -24.29 22.93 16.74
CA TYR A 35 -24.45 22.84 15.29
C TYR A 35 -25.94 22.86 14.94
N LYS A 36 -26.34 23.72 14.00
CA LYS A 36 -27.73 23.84 13.55
C LYS A 36 -27.78 23.64 12.03
N TYR A 37 -28.82 22.94 11.58
CA TYR A 37 -29.05 22.74 10.16
C TYR A 37 -29.60 24.04 9.54
N PRO A 38 -29.01 24.60 8.48
CA PRO A 38 -29.41 25.91 7.94
C PRO A 38 -30.66 25.89 7.06
N PHE A 39 -31.10 24.73 6.56
CA PHE A 39 -32.06 24.65 5.43
C PHE A 39 -33.39 23.91 5.74
N CYS A 40 -33.61 23.44 6.97
CA CYS A 40 -34.85 22.77 7.39
C CYS A 40 -35.69 23.69 8.27
N ARG A 41 -37.03 23.61 8.16
CA ARG A 41 -37.96 24.46 8.91
C ARG A 41 -37.79 24.31 10.44
N PRO A 42 -38.05 25.37 11.21
CA PRO A 42 -37.49 25.57 12.55
C PRO A 42 -38.32 24.86 13.62
N GLU A 43 -38.57 23.57 13.48
CA GLU A 43 -39.18 22.80 14.56
C GLU A 43 -38.38 21.53 14.82
N ARG A 44 -37.59 21.61 15.91
CA ARG A 44 -36.93 20.54 16.66
C ARG A 44 -35.45 20.28 16.35
N LYS A 45 -34.65 20.64 17.37
CA LYS A 45 -33.30 20.16 17.76
C LYS A 45 -32.12 20.77 17.01
N GLY A 46 -31.48 21.76 17.64
CA GLY A 46 -30.05 22.01 17.41
C GLY A 46 -29.25 20.78 17.86
N TYR A 47 -28.25 20.37 17.07
CA TYR A 47 -27.40 19.23 17.37
C TYR A 47 -26.24 19.69 18.25
N CYS A 48 -26.05 19.04 19.40
CA CYS A 48 -24.95 19.38 20.31
C CYS A 48 -23.57 18.97 19.77
N LYS A 49 -23.51 18.03 18.79
CA LYS A 49 -22.25 17.52 18.23
C LYS A 49 -22.34 17.41 16.71
N ILE A 50 -21.22 17.69 16.03
CA ILE A 50 -21.09 17.66 14.57
C ILE A 50 -21.51 16.31 13.95
N GLY A 51 -21.26 15.20 14.64
CA GLY A 51 -21.66 13.86 14.20
C GLY A 51 -23.17 13.63 14.15
N GLY A 52 -23.93 14.29 15.03
CA GLY A 52 -25.40 14.23 15.03
C GLY A 52 -25.99 14.95 13.81
N LEU A 53 -25.43 16.11 13.47
CA LEU A 53 -25.81 16.87 12.29
C LEU A 53 -25.46 16.11 10.99
N LEU A 54 -24.29 15.48 10.95
CA LEU A 54 -23.85 14.69 9.78
C LEU A 54 -24.77 13.49 9.52
N ARG A 55 -25.20 12.76 10.56
CA ARG A 55 -26.14 11.63 10.39
C ARG A 55 -27.48 12.09 9.84
N HIS A 56 -28.01 13.22 10.33
CA HIS A 56 -29.24 13.79 9.80
C HIS A 56 -29.10 14.15 8.32
N ALA A 57 -28.01 14.84 7.96
CA ALA A 57 -27.77 15.25 6.59
C ALA A 57 -27.60 14.05 5.63
N LEU A 58 -26.97 12.97 6.08
CA LEU A 58 -26.84 11.72 5.30
C LEU A 58 -28.18 11.02 5.08
N ILE A 59 -29.03 10.95 6.11
CA ILE A 59 -30.34 10.29 6.01
C ILE A 59 -31.22 11.03 5.00
N VAL A 60 -31.25 12.36 5.05
CA VAL A 60 -32.10 13.15 4.14
C VAL A 60 -31.53 13.19 2.71
N ALA A 61 -30.20 13.27 2.55
CA ALA A 61 -29.58 13.17 1.22
C ALA A 61 -29.80 11.80 0.54
N GLY A 62 -30.06 10.75 1.32
CA GLY A 62 -30.34 9.40 0.83
C GLY A 62 -31.82 9.07 0.61
N ALA A 63 -32.75 9.95 0.99
CA ALA A 63 -34.20 9.70 0.88
C ALA A 63 -34.75 9.96 -0.54
N PRO A 64 -35.78 9.21 -1.00
CA PRO A 64 -36.33 9.33 -2.36
C PRO A 64 -37.36 10.46 -2.52
N ILE A 65 -37.07 11.67 -2.02
CA ILE A 65 -37.96 12.85 -2.13
C ILE A 65 -37.17 14.09 -2.62
N ASN A 66 -37.90 15.02 -3.27
CA ASN A 66 -37.58 16.41 -3.62
C ASN A 66 -36.09 16.78 -3.85
N SER A 67 -35.75 16.97 -5.12
CA SER A 67 -34.39 17.19 -5.62
C SER A 67 -33.65 18.38 -4.98
N SER A 68 -34.35 19.47 -4.64
CA SER A 68 -33.75 20.65 -4.00
C SER A 68 -33.27 20.39 -2.56
N GLU A 69 -33.98 19.58 -1.77
CA GLU A 69 -33.55 19.26 -0.41
C GLU A 69 -32.35 18.32 -0.45
N LYS A 70 -32.31 17.39 -1.41
CA LYS A 70 -31.18 16.48 -1.59
C LYS A 70 -29.86 17.22 -1.88
N THR A 71 -29.88 18.23 -2.74
CA THR A 71 -28.69 19.03 -3.08
C THR A 71 -28.14 19.79 -1.88
N THR A 72 -29.01 20.43 -1.09
CA THR A 72 -28.59 21.15 0.13
C THR A 72 -27.97 20.23 1.18
N HIS A 73 -28.57 19.05 1.39
CA HIS A 73 -28.08 18.08 2.36
C HIS A 73 -26.78 17.41 1.91
N SER A 74 -26.62 17.14 0.60
CA SER A 74 -25.38 16.61 0.03
C SER A 74 -24.19 17.57 0.16
N ALA A 75 -24.40 18.86 -0.16
CA ALA A 75 -23.39 19.90 0.03
C ALA A 75 -22.95 20.02 1.49
N LEU A 76 -23.89 19.92 2.43
CA LEU A 76 -23.58 19.96 3.85
C LEU A 76 -22.80 18.72 4.32
N VAL A 77 -23.13 17.53 3.82
CA VAL A 77 -22.38 16.30 4.11
C VAL A 77 -20.92 16.43 3.65
N LYS A 78 -20.70 16.95 2.44
CA LYS A 78 -19.33 17.22 1.92
C LYS A 78 -18.57 18.17 2.85
N HIS A 79 -19.22 19.26 3.29
CA HIS A 79 -18.59 20.26 4.16
C HIS A 79 -18.29 19.71 5.58
N LEU A 80 -19.21 18.95 6.17
CA LEU A 80 -19.04 18.37 7.51
C LEU A 80 -17.99 17.26 7.53
N LYS A 81 -17.93 16.39 6.51
CA LYS A 81 -16.87 15.37 6.40
C LYS A 81 -15.48 16.00 6.30
N ASN A 82 -15.34 17.07 5.51
CA ASN A 82 -14.07 17.80 5.40
C ASN A 82 -13.68 18.54 6.69
N SER A 83 -14.67 18.98 7.47
CA SER A 83 -14.44 19.62 8.78
C SER A 83 -14.06 18.62 9.88
N ILE A 84 -14.61 17.40 9.86
CA ILE A 84 -14.25 16.31 10.80
C ILE A 84 -12.80 15.86 10.61
N GLY A 85 -12.30 15.88 9.38
CA GLY A 85 -10.88 15.59 9.08
C GLY A 85 -9.90 16.65 9.57
N LYS A 86 -10.37 17.82 10.05
CA LYS A 86 -9.53 18.95 10.50
C LYS A 86 -9.73 19.34 11.96
N SER A 87 -10.62 18.67 12.70
CA SER A 87 -11.02 19.04 14.06
C SER A 87 -10.80 17.89 15.04
N SER A 88 -9.54 17.66 15.41
CA SER A 88 -9.21 16.88 16.60
C SER A 88 -8.13 17.61 17.41
N GLU A 89 -8.55 18.68 18.08
CA GLU A 89 -7.98 19.09 19.36
C GLU A 89 -9.09 19.00 20.43
N PRO A 90 -8.83 18.35 21.59
CA PRO A 90 -9.83 18.19 22.63
C PRO A 90 -9.90 19.43 23.54
N GLN A 91 -11.12 19.93 23.77
CA GLN A 91 -11.43 20.88 24.84
C GLN A 91 -11.32 20.19 26.21
N SER A 92 -10.60 20.88 27.10
CA SER A 92 -10.26 20.55 28.48
C SER A 92 -11.46 20.39 29.42
N GLN A 93 -11.51 19.30 30.20
CA GLN A 93 -12.08 19.30 31.54
C GLN A 93 -10.93 19.43 32.55
N GLN A 94 -10.99 20.47 33.38
CA GLN A 94 -10.02 20.71 34.45
C GLN A 94 -10.11 19.59 35.49
N ALA A 95 -9.02 18.84 35.63
CA ALA A 95 -8.66 18.17 36.86
C ALA A 95 -7.21 18.58 37.19
N SER A 96 -7.03 19.13 38.39
CA SER A 96 -5.74 19.47 38.97
C SER A 96 -4.81 18.25 38.97
N MET A 97 -3.76 18.28 38.14
CA MET A 97 -2.58 17.44 38.31
C MET A 97 -1.32 18.22 37.93
N GLU A 98 -0.31 18.12 38.79
CA GLU A 98 1.05 18.60 38.54
C GLU A 98 1.58 18.18 37.15
N PRO A 99 2.43 18.98 36.49
CA PRO A 99 2.81 18.75 35.11
C PRO A 99 3.72 17.52 34.98
N ARG A 100 3.15 16.40 34.52
CA ARG A 100 3.93 15.28 33.98
C ARG A 100 4.40 15.64 32.57
N LEU A 101 5.72 15.71 32.37
CA LEU A 101 6.31 15.86 31.05
C LEU A 101 5.93 14.65 30.17
N PRO A 102 5.49 14.86 28.91
CA PRO A 102 5.13 13.76 28.03
C PRO A 102 6.36 12.91 27.65
N ASP A 103 6.20 11.58 27.67
CA ASP A 103 7.22 10.63 27.23
C ASP A 103 7.50 10.81 25.72
N ASN A 104 8.61 11.48 25.43
CA ASN A 104 9.04 11.87 24.10
C ASN A 104 10.03 10.89 23.46
N ARG A 105 10.08 9.63 23.93
CA ARG A 105 10.98 8.61 23.35
C ARG A 105 10.69 8.39 21.86
N GLY A 106 11.56 8.96 21.02
CA GLY A 106 11.57 8.80 19.55
C GLY A 106 11.20 10.05 18.75
N LYS A 107 10.60 11.09 19.36
CA LYS A 107 10.29 12.34 18.67
C LYS A 107 11.55 13.22 18.62
N LYS A 108 12.03 13.50 17.41
CA LYS A 108 13.16 14.41 17.19
C LYS A 108 12.64 15.84 17.10
N TYR A 109 13.13 16.72 17.96
CA TYR A 109 12.84 18.15 17.93
C TYR A 109 14.05 18.91 17.35
N VAL A 110 13.80 20.08 16.77
CA VAL A 110 14.90 20.96 16.34
C VAL A 110 15.39 21.75 17.55
N TRP A 111 16.71 21.72 17.78
CA TRP A 111 17.37 22.51 18.81
C TRP A 111 18.28 23.56 18.16
N PRO A 112 18.19 24.86 18.52
CA PRO A 112 17.23 25.46 19.46
C PRO A 112 15.78 25.33 18.97
N TRP A 113 14.82 25.35 19.90
CA TRP A 113 13.38 25.25 19.59
C TRP A 113 12.96 26.24 18.48
N MET A 114 12.25 25.76 17.46
CA MET A 114 11.77 26.59 16.34
C MET A 114 10.27 26.36 16.10
N GLY A 115 9.52 27.45 15.92
CA GLY A 115 8.16 27.42 15.38
C GLY A 115 8.19 27.63 13.86
N VAL A 116 7.47 26.78 13.13
CA VAL A 116 7.27 26.94 11.67
C VAL A 116 5.91 27.60 11.45
N LEU A 117 5.91 28.77 10.82
CA LEU A 117 4.68 29.47 10.44
C LEU A 117 4.38 29.18 8.96
N VAL A 118 3.24 28.54 8.69
CA VAL A 118 2.75 28.23 7.34
C VAL A 118 1.49 29.05 7.03
N ASN A 119 1.08 29.13 5.77
CA ASN A 119 -0.10 29.88 5.31
C ASN A 119 -0.09 31.38 5.63
N VAL A 120 1.10 32.00 5.63
CA VAL A 120 1.20 33.46 5.73
C VAL A 120 0.54 34.09 4.50
N PRO A 121 -0.45 35.00 4.67
CA PRO A 121 -1.10 35.66 3.55
C PRO A 121 -0.10 36.39 2.66
N THR A 122 -0.18 36.17 1.35
CA THR A 122 0.65 36.83 0.34
C THR A 122 -0.22 37.40 -0.77
N LYS A 123 0.21 38.51 -1.34
CA LYS A 123 -0.37 39.18 -2.51
C LYS A 123 0.57 39.03 -3.70
N TRP A 124 0.04 39.14 -4.91
CA TRP A 124 0.84 39.15 -6.13
C TRP A 124 1.01 40.60 -6.60
N GLU A 125 2.26 41.08 -6.66
CA GLU A 125 2.65 42.41 -7.14
C GLU A 125 3.94 42.29 -7.96
N ASP A 126 4.01 42.94 -9.13
CA ASP A 126 5.19 43.03 -10.01
C ASP A 126 5.88 41.68 -10.28
N GLY A 127 5.10 40.65 -10.59
CA GLY A 127 5.62 39.32 -10.94
C GLY A 127 6.18 38.50 -9.77
N ARG A 128 6.07 38.99 -8.52
CA ARG A 128 6.49 38.27 -7.31
C ARG A 128 5.38 38.21 -6.25
N ARG A 129 5.42 37.19 -5.39
CA ARG A 129 4.54 37.13 -4.21
C ARG A 129 5.13 37.99 -3.09
N VAL A 130 4.38 38.98 -2.62
CA VAL A 130 4.75 39.90 -1.54
C VAL A 130 3.78 39.71 -0.37
N GLY A 131 4.30 39.47 0.83
CA GLY A 131 3.51 39.32 2.07
C GLY A 131 3.78 40.42 3.08
N ASP A 132 3.05 40.43 4.20
CA ASP A 132 3.38 41.29 5.34
C ASP A 132 4.83 41.07 5.77
N SER A 133 5.51 42.15 6.20
CA SER A 133 6.92 42.06 6.57
C SER A 133 7.13 41.09 7.73
N ALA A 134 8.22 40.31 7.68
CA ALA A 134 8.60 39.40 8.77
C ALA A 134 8.71 40.12 10.13
N SER A 135 8.99 41.43 10.12
CA SER A 135 9.04 42.29 11.30
C SER A 135 7.67 42.47 11.96
N LYS A 136 6.61 42.64 11.15
CA LYS A 136 5.23 42.84 11.64
C LYS A 136 4.64 41.56 12.21
N LEU A 137 4.87 40.42 11.56
CA LEU A 137 4.49 39.10 12.11
C LEU A 137 5.24 38.79 13.40
N LYS A 138 6.51 39.19 13.50
CA LYS A 138 7.28 39.05 14.72
C LYS A 138 6.68 39.87 15.86
N GLU A 139 6.23 41.08 15.58
CA GLU A 139 5.59 41.96 16.56
C GLU A 139 4.32 41.32 17.15
N GLN A 140 3.48 40.73 16.30
CA GLN A 140 2.29 39.99 16.74
C GLN A 140 2.61 38.75 17.59
N LEU A 141 3.80 38.18 17.42
CA LEU A 141 4.26 36.99 18.15
C LEU A 141 5.20 37.33 19.32
N LEU A 142 5.39 38.62 19.65
CA LEU A 142 6.29 39.05 20.73
C LEU A 142 5.91 38.46 22.08
N HIS A 143 4.63 38.19 22.32
CA HIS A 143 4.17 37.55 23.57
C HIS A 143 4.76 36.14 23.77
N PHE A 144 5.24 35.49 22.70
CA PHE A 144 5.95 34.21 22.76
C PHE A 144 7.48 34.35 22.92
N TYR A 145 7.99 35.57 23.09
CA TYR A 145 9.42 35.89 23.24
C TYR A 145 10.36 35.20 22.23
N PRO A 146 10.08 35.25 20.91
CA PRO A 146 10.90 34.54 19.92
C PRO A 146 12.30 35.17 19.80
N LEU A 147 13.34 34.38 20.11
CA LEU A 147 14.74 34.79 19.94
C LEU A 147 15.09 35.03 18.46
N LYS A 148 15.83 36.10 18.15
CA LYS A 148 16.42 36.32 16.81
C LYS A 148 17.53 35.29 16.61
N ASN A 149 17.23 34.18 15.95
CA ASN A 149 18.25 33.19 15.64
C ASN A 149 19.01 33.60 14.35
N ALA A 150 20.23 34.12 14.46
CA ALA A 150 21.14 34.32 13.32
C ALA A 150 21.66 32.98 12.76
N MET A 151 21.49 31.87 13.51
CA MET A 151 21.81 30.51 13.06
C MET A 151 20.90 29.97 11.93
N LYS A 152 19.93 30.78 11.48
CA LYS A 152 18.93 30.48 10.43
C LYS A 152 19.49 30.03 9.08
N SER A 153 20.75 30.34 8.76
CA SER A 153 21.27 29.97 7.44
C SER A 153 21.73 28.51 7.33
N LYS A 154 22.34 27.91 8.37
CA LYS A 154 23.06 26.62 8.18
C LYS A 154 22.12 25.42 8.18
N HIS A 155 21.28 25.27 9.20
CA HIS A 155 20.37 24.12 9.31
C HIS A 155 19.29 24.10 8.22
N LEU A 156 18.76 25.27 7.84
CA LEU A 156 17.80 25.39 6.75
C LEU A 156 18.45 25.01 5.40
N LYS A 157 19.66 25.51 5.12
CA LYS A 157 20.43 25.09 3.93
C LYS A 157 20.72 23.59 3.93
N MET A 158 21.06 23.01 5.09
CA MET A 158 21.28 21.56 5.19
C MET A 158 19.99 20.76 4.96
N ALA A 159 18.84 21.23 5.47
CA ALA A 159 17.55 20.58 5.23
C ALA A 159 17.12 20.67 3.76
N MET A 160 17.30 21.83 3.12
CA MET A 160 17.03 22.01 1.69
C MET A 160 17.95 21.12 0.84
N LEU A 161 19.25 21.08 1.14
CA LEU A 161 20.21 20.23 0.43
C LEU A 161 19.90 18.73 0.62
N GLU A 162 19.44 18.31 1.80
CA GLU A 162 19.01 16.93 2.02
C GLU A 162 17.71 16.61 1.27
N GLN A 163 16.79 17.58 1.15
CA GLN A 163 15.59 17.44 0.33
C GLN A 163 15.92 17.33 -1.16
N GLU A 164 16.77 18.21 -1.70
CA GLU A 164 17.25 18.13 -3.09
C GLU A 164 17.93 16.78 -3.36
N ARG A 165 18.77 16.31 -2.44
CA ARG A 165 19.39 14.98 -2.53
C ARG A 165 18.34 13.86 -2.52
N ALA A 166 17.31 13.96 -1.69
CA ALA A 166 16.23 12.98 -1.65
C ALA A 166 15.43 12.95 -2.95
N GLU A 167 15.12 14.13 -3.52
CA GLU A 167 14.43 14.28 -4.80
C GLU A 167 15.27 13.71 -5.96
N GLU A 168 16.57 14.01 -6.00
CA GLU A 168 17.50 13.44 -6.98
C GLU A 168 17.57 11.91 -6.89
N ASN A 169 17.59 11.36 -5.67
CA ASN A 169 17.57 9.91 -5.45
C ASN A 169 16.26 9.26 -5.92
N VAL A 170 15.13 9.94 -5.75
CA VAL A 170 13.83 9.47 -6.26
C VAL A 170 13.83 9.49 -7.79
N LEU A 171 14.33 10.57 -8.41
CA LEU A 171 14.43 10.68 -9.86
C LEU A 171 15.29 9.57 -10.47
N LYS A 172 16.48 9.31 -9.90
CA LYS A 172 17.35 8.21 -10.34
C LYS A 172 16.67 6.85 -10.29
N ARG A 173 15.87 6.58 -9.25
CA ARG A 173 15.08 5.35 -9.15
C ARG A 173 13.98 5.27 -10.20
N LEU A 174 13.29 6.38 -10.47
CA LEU A 174 12.26 6.44 -11.51
C LEU A 174 12.86 6.18 -12.90
N GLU A 175 14.00 6.79 -13.21
CA GLU A 175 14.72 6.55 -14.46
C GLU A 175 15.15 5.09 -14.61
N GLU A 176 15.62 4.46 -13.53
CA GLU A 176 15.95 3.04 -13.50
C GLU A 176 14.71 2.16 -13.77
N GLN A 177 13.59 2.42 -13.08
CA GLN A 177 12.33 1.70 -13.32
C GLN A 177 11.79 1.87 -14.75
N VAL A 178 11.92 3.07 -15.33
CA VAL A 178 11.52 3.33 -16.72
C VAL A 178 12.38 2.53 -17.69
N ARG A 179 13.70 2.45 -17.48
CA ARG A 179 14.61 1.62 -18.28
C ARG A 179 14.28 0.14 -18.15
N GLU A 180 14.13 -0.37 -16.92
CA GLU A 180 13.76 -1.76 -16.67
C GLU A 180 12.43 -2.13 -17.34
N LYS A 181 11.42 -1.26 -17.22
CA LYS A 181 10.11 -1.46 -17.85
C LYS A 181 10.23 -1.50 -19.38
N LYS A 182 11.05 -0.63 -19.97
CA LYS A 182 11.31 -0.62 -21.42
C LYS A 182 11.97 -1.93 -21.87
N ASP A 183 12.96 -2.41 -21.14
CA ASP A 183 13.66 -3.66 -21.46
C ASP A 183 12.72 -4.87 -21.37
N ILE A 184 11.85 -4.91 -20.35
CA ILE A 184 10.81 -5.93 -20.22
C ILE A 184 9.83 -5.88 -21.40
N LEU A 185 9.34 -4.70 -21.77
CA LEU A 185 8.41 -4.54 -22.90
C LEU A 185 9.03 -5.00 -24.22
N ASN A 186 10.28 -4.62 -24.50
CA ASN A 186 11.01 -5.08 -25.68
C ASN A 186 11.16 -6.61 -25.68
N LYS A 187 11.40 -7.22 -24.52
CA LYS A 187 11.48 -8.67 -24.37
C LYS A 187 10.14 -9.34 -24.65
N ILE A 188 9.05 -8.79 -24.13
CA ILE A 188 7.68 -9.28 -24.38
C ILE A 188 7.36 -9.24 -25.88
N GLU A 189 7.67 -8.14 -26.56
CA GLU A 189 7.45 -8.00 -28.00
C GLU A 189 8.24 -9.06 -28.79
N LYS A 190 9.52 -9.25 -28.46
CA LYS A 190 10.36 -10.29 -29.08
C LYS A 190 9.78 -11.69 -28.87
N LEU A 191 9.33 -12.01 -27.66
CA LEU A 191 8.73 -13.31 -27.33
C LEU A 191 7.40 -13.51 -28.05
N LYS A 192 6.57 -12.48 -28.16
CA LYS A 192 5.34 -12.52 -28.98
C LYS A 192 5.66 -12.83 -30.43
N GLY A 193 6.67 -12.19 -31.01
CA GLY A 193 7.12 -12.48 -32.37
C GLY A 193 7.58 -13.93 -32.55
N GLN A 194 8.32 -14.49 -31.58
CA GLN A 194 8.72 -15.91 -31.60
C GLN A 194 7.52 -16.85 -31.48
N LEU A 195 6.52 -16.49 -30.67
CA LEU A 195 5.29 -17.27 -30.53
C LEU A 195 4.49 -17.31 -31.84
N TYR A 196 4.34 -16.17 -32.52
CA TYR A 196 3.65 -16.14 -33.82
C TYR A 196 4.37 -16.98 -34.87
N LYS A 197 5.71 -16.89 -34.97
CA LYS A 197 6.50 -17.73 -35.87
C LYS A 197 6.33 -19.23 -35.57
N LYS A 198 6.31 -19.61 -34.29
CA LYS A 198 6.03 -20.99 -33.88
C LYS A 198 4.66 -21.45 -34.38
N LYS A 199 3.63 -20.61 -34.20
CA LYS A 199 2.26 -20.91 -34.61
C LYS A 199 2.12 -21.04 -36.13
N GLU A 200 2.81 -20.19 -36.88
CA GLU A 200 2.89 -20.26 -38.34
C GLU A 200 3.53 -21.57 -38.81
N LEU A 201 4.67 -21.97 -38.24
CA LEU A 201 5.31 -23.26 -38.53
C LEU A 201 4.40 -24.45 -38.21
N GLU A 202 3.73 -24.44 -37.05
CA GLU A 202 2.77 -25.49 -36.67
C GLU A 202 1.63 -25.63 -37.69
N PHE A 203 1.11 -24.50 -38.17
CA PHE A 203 0.04 -24.46 -39.17
C PHE A 203 0.52 -24.95 -40.54
N ASP A 204 1.70 -24.53 -40.99
CA ASP A 204 2.30 -24.98 -42.25
C ASP A 204 2.56 -26.49 -42.26
N ILE A 205 3.10 -27.03 -41.16
CA ILE A 205 3.30 -28.47 -40.99
C ILE A 205 1.98 -29.21 -41.14
N GLN A 206 0.89 -28.71 -40.54
CA GLN A 206 -0.44 -29.31 -40.68
C GLN A 206 -0.96 -29.24 -42.13
N GLN A 207 -0.80 -28.11 -42.81
CA GLN A 207 -1.20 -27.97 -44.21
C GLN A 207 -0.45 -28.96 -45.12
N ILE A 208 0.87 -29.06 -44.96
CA ILE A 208 1.70 -29.98 -45.77
C ILE A 208 1.33 -31.44 -45.47
N LYS A 209 1.08 -31.79 -44.20
CA LYS A 209 0.58 -33.13 -43.83
C LYS A 209 -0.75 -33.45 -44.51
N GLY A 210 -1.71 -32.52 -44.49
CA GLY A 210 -3.00 -32.69 -45.15
C GLY A 210 -2.86 -32.84 -46.68
N ALA A 211 -2.03 -32.03 -47.32
CA ALA A 211 -1.77 -32.11 -48.76
C ALA A 211 -1.12 -33.46 -49.15
N LEU A 212 -0.18 -33.96 -48.34
CA LEU A 212 0.41 -35.29 -48.53
C LEU A 212 -0.64 -36.39 -48.42
N ASP A 213 -1.53 -36.32 -47.43
CA ASP A 213 -2.55 -37.35 -47.23
C ASP A 213 -3.60 -37.36 -48.34
N VAL A 214 -4.07 -36.20 -48.80
CA VAL A 214 -4.97 -36.13 -49.98
C VAL A 214 -4.31 -36.77 -51.20
N ARG A 215 -3.03 -36.46 -51.44
CA ARG A 215 -2.31 -36.96 -52.62
C ARG A 215 -2.04 -38.47 -52.56
N LYS A 216 -1.88 -39.07 -51.38
CA LYS A 216 -1.77 -40.54 -51.22
C LYS A 216 -3.06 -41.27 -51.63
N HIS A 217 -4.22 -40.62 -51.54
CA HIS A 217 -5.53 -41.24 -51.79
C HIS A 217 -6.11 -40.92 -53.19
N MET A 218 -5.40 -40.17 -54.03
CA MET A 218 -5.81 -39.87 -55.40
C MET A 218 -5.50 -41.06 -56.35
N PRO A 219 -6.41 -41.45 -57.26
CA PRO A 219 -6.18 -42.54 -58.21
C PRO A 219 -5.06 -42.20 -59.22
N ASP A 220 -4.28 -43.20 -59.62
CA ASP A 220 -3.06 -43.07 -60.44
C ASP A 220 -3.34 -42.48 -61.85
N GLY A 221 -3.32 -41.15 -61.95
CA GLY A 221 -3.17 -40.40 -63.20
C GLY A 221 -1.78 -39.76 -63.26
N GLU A 222 -0.95 -40.14 -64.22
CA GLU A 222 0.45 -39.67 -64.38
C GLU A 222 1.39 -39.91 -63.16
N GLY A 223 1.59 -41.19 -62.79
CA GLY A 223 2.36 -41.59 -61.60
C GLY A 223 3.79 -41.02 -61.45
N SER A 224 4.46 -40.61 -62.53
CA SER A 224 5.81 -40.02 -62.46
C SER A 224 5.82 -38.57 -61.91
N LYS A 225 4.83 -37.74 -62.27
CA LYS A 225 4.74 -36.35 -61.80
C LYS A 225 4.19 -36.29 -60.37
N SER A 226 3.19 -37.11 -60.07
CA SER A 226 2.59 -37.20 -58.73
C SER A 226 3.63 -37.61 -57.66
N LYS A 227 4.53 -38.53 -58.01
CA LYS A 227 5.60 -38.99 -57.12
C LYS A 227 6.65 -37.91 -56.81
N LYS A 228 7.18 -37.23 -57.83
CA LYS A 228 8.21 -36.18 -57.65
C LYS A 228 7.77 -35.06 -56.70
N GLU A 229 6.51 -34.67 -56.77
CA GLU A 229 5.99 -33.58 -55.95
C GLU A 229 5.51 -34.05 -54.58
N MET A 230 5.16 -35.33 -54.41
CA MET A 230 5.04 -35.96 -53.08
C MET A 230 6.41 -36.01 -52.37
N ASP A 231 7.49 -36.34 -53.10
CA ASP A 231 8.86 -36.31 -52.56
C ASP A 231 9.27 -34.89 -52.15
N ARG A 232 8.89 -33.88 -52.95
CA ARG A 232 9.12 -32.46 -52.64
C ARG A 232 8.42 -32.04 -51.35
N LEU A 233 7.12 -32.30 -51.22
CA LEU A 233 6.34 -31.97 -50.01
C LEU A 233 6.87 -32.72 -48.78
N SER A 234 7.28 -33.97 -48.94
CA SER A 234 7.87 -34.76 -47.86
C SER A 234 9.21 -34.19 -47.38
N LYS A 235 10.01 -33.62 -48.28
CA LYS A 235 11.25 -32.93 -47.92
C LYS A 235 10.98 -31.64 -47.15
N GLU A 236 10.05 -30.81 -47.64
CA GLU A 236 9.66 -29.56 -46.98
C GLU A 236 9.08 -29.82 -45.59
N LEU A 237 8.25 -30.86 -45.44
CA LEU A 237 7.71 -31.27 -44.15
C LEU A 237 8.82 -31.57 -43.14
N LYS A 238 9.81 -32.38 -43.53
CA LYS A 238 10.95 -32.73 -42.68
C LYS A 238 11.77 -31.51 -42.27
N GLU A 239 11.97 -30.55 -43.18
CA GLU A 239 12.69 -29.32 -42.90
C GLU A 239 11.94 -28.46 -41.87
N LYS A 240 10.63 -28.26 -42.01
CA LYS A 240 9.81 -27.50 -41.06
C LYS A 240 9.66 -28.21 -39.70
N GLU A 241 9.49 -29.53 -39.69
CA GLU A 241 9.46 -30.32 -38.45
C GLU A 241 10.78 -30.18 -37.68
N LYS A 242 11.92 -30.25 -38.38
CA LYS A 242 13.24 -30.00 -37.77
C LYS A 242 13.37 -28.59 -37.21
N GLU A 243 12.90 -27.56 -37.92
CA GLU A 243 12.93 -26.18 -37.44
C GLU A 243 12.08 -26.01 -36.16
N LEU A 244 10.89 -26.61 -36.12
CA LEU A 244 10.02 -26.61 -34.96
C LEU A 244 10.69 -27.32 -33.76
N ASP A 245 11.31 -28.48 -34.00
CA ASP A 245 12.04 -29.24 -32.97
C ASP A 245 13.22 -28.45 -32.41
N GLU A 246 14.00 -27.77 -33.27
CA GLU A 246 15.09 -26.89 -32.84
C GLU A 246 14.57 -25.73 -31.96
N MET A 247 13.44 -25.13 -32.35
CA MET A 247 12.81 -24.05 -31.58
C MET A 247 12.30 -24.53 -30.22
N GLN A 248 11.66 -25.71 -30.17
CA GLN A 248 11.18 -26.33 -28.93
C GLN A 248 12.34 -26.73 -28.02
N SER A 249 13.42 -27.30 -28.58
CA SER A 249 14.63 -27.66 -27.84
C SER A 249 15.27 -26.45 -27.15
N ARG A 250 15.41 -25.33 -27.87
CA ARG A 250 15.90 -24.06 -27.29
C ARG A 250 15.00 -23.57 -26.16
N THR A 251 13.68 -23.68 -26.32
CA THR A 251 12.71 -23.27 -25.30
C THR A 251 12.83 -24.13 -24.04
N ASN A 252 12.89 -25.45 -24.20
CA ASN A 252 13.06 -26.39 -23.09
C ASN A 252 14.38 -26.15 -22.34
N HIS A 253 15.47 -25.86 -23.06
CA HIS A 253 16.75 -25.51 -22.44
C HIS A 253 16.65 -24.26 -21.56
N LEU A 254 15.97 -23.20 -22.04
CA LEU A 254 15.75 -21.98 -21.25
C LEU A 254 14.90 -22.25 -20.01
N ILE A 255 13.87 -23.09 -20.11
CA ILE A 255 13.04 -23.49 -18.95
C ILE A 255 13.88 -24.21 -17.90
N VAL A 256 14.75 -25.14 -18.33
CA VAL A 256 15.66 -25.83 -17.40
C VAL A 256 16.62 -24.84 -16.74
N LYS A 257 17.22 -23.92 -17.50
CA LYS A 257 18.12 -22.88 -16.96
C LYS A 257 17.43 -21.94 -15.97
N ASP A 258 16.19 -21.54 -16.25
CA ASP A 258 15.40 -20.69 -15.35
C ASP A 258 15.11 -21.41 -14.02
N LYS A 259 14.71 -22.70 -14.10
CA LYS A 259 14.54 -23.54 -12.91
C LYS A 259 15.83 -23.65 -12.10
N GLU A 260 16.95 -23.97 -12.74
CA GLU A 260 18.28 -24.03 -12.09
C GLU A 260 18.63 -22.70 -11.40
N SER A 261 18.39 -21.57 -12.06
CA SER A 261 18.64 -20.24 -11.50
C SER A 261 17.74 -19.93 -10.30
N ASN A 262 16.45 -20.26 -10.39
CA ASN A 262 15.50 -20.07 -9.29
C ASN A 262 15.81 -20.97 -8.08
N ASP A 263 16.26 -22.20 -8.32
CA ASP A 263 16.72 -23.11 -7.27
C ASP A 263 17.96 -22.54 -6.57
N MET A 264 18.92 -21.99 -7.33
CA MET A 264 20.10 -21.32 -6.76
C MET A 264 19.71 -20.10 -5.90
N LEU A 265 18.76 -19.27 -6.36
CA LEU A 265 18.28 -18.12 -5.59
C LEU A 265 17.57 -18.55 -4.30
N THR A 266 16.85 -19.66 -4.32
CA THR A 266 16.18 -20.21 -3.15
C THR A 266 17.20 -20.71 -2.14
N LYS A 267 18.17 -21.52 -2.57
CA LYS A 267 19.29 -21.98 -1.73
C LYS A 267 20.09 -20.82 -1.13
N ALA A 268 20.38 -19.80 -1.92
CA ALA A 268 21.10 -18.62 -1.43
C ALA A 268 20.31 -17.86 -0.34
N ARG A 269 18.98 -17.82 -0.41
CA ARG A 269 18.14 -17.22 0.63
C ARG A 269 18.12 -18.07 1.91
N GLU A 270 18.03 -19.39 1.78
CA GLU A 270 18.08 -20.33 2.91
C GLU A 270 19.41 -20.26 3.65
N GLU A 271 20.53 -20.20 2.90
CA GLU A 271 21.86 -20.02 3.46
C GLU A 271 21.98 -18.68 4.18
N LEU A 272 21.42 -17.61 3.61
CA LEU A 272 21.37 -16.30 4.25
C LEU A 272 20.56 -16.35 5.56
N GLU A 273 19.39 -16.98 5.56
CA GLU A 273 18.54 -17.15 6.74
C GLU A 273 19.28 -17.94 7.85
N THR A 274 20.00 -19.00 7.47
CA THR A 274 20.85 -19.79 8.38
C THR A 274 22.00 -18.95 8.95
N GLY A 275 22.75 -18.25 8.10
CA GLY A 275 23.85 -17.40 8.54
C GLY A 275 23.40 -16.28 9.49
N PHE A 276 22.23 -15.67 9.24
CA PHE A 276 21.68 -14.64 10.13
C PHE A 276 21.12 -15.21 11.45
N HIS A 277 20.76 -16.48 11.51
CA HIS A 277 20.39 -17.14 12.76
C HIS A 277 21.61 -17.29 13.68
N ASP A 278 22.75 -17.68 13.13
CA ASP A 278 23.99 -17.89 13.91
C ASP A 278 24.66 -16.56 14.29
N LEU A 279 24.50 -15.55 13.44
CA LEU A 279 24.89 -14.18 13.76
C LEU A 279 23.89 -13.61 14.78
N SER A 280 24.22 -13.70 16.06
CA SER A 280 23.58 -12.92 17.14
C SER A 280 23.73 -11.43 16.86
N THR A 281 22.88 -10.91 16.00
CA THR A 281 22.83 -9.51 15.64
C THR A 281 22.31 -8.77 16.87
N SER A 282 23.18 -7.94 17.47
CA SER A 282 22.78 -7.04 18.56
C SER A 282 21.42 -6.41 18.21
N GLY A 283 20.47 -6.37 19.16
CA GLY A 283 19.07 -5.92 18.94
C GLY A 283 18.90 -4.48 18.44
N ARG A 284 19.98 -3.83 18.01
CA ARG A 284 20.05 -2.54 17.33
C ARG A 284 20.35 -2.65 15.81
N ALA A 285 20.55 -3.86 15.28
CA ALA A 285 20.76 -4.06 13.86
C ALA A 285 19.46 -3.79 13.06
N HIS A 286 19.58 -3.10 11.93
CA HIS A 286 18.43 -2.80 11.08
C HIS A 286 18.08 -3.94 10.10
N ILE A 287 18.95 -4.95 9.99
CA ILE A 287 18.69 -6.21 9.27
C ILE A 287 18.99 -7.34 10.25
N GLY A 288 18.06 -8.30 10.36
CA GLY A 288 18.16 -9.45 11.26
C GLY A 288 17.03 -10.45 11.03
N ILE A 289 16.96 -11.50 11.84
CA ILE A 289 15.87 -12.48 11.75
C ILE A 289 14.60 -11.92 12.41
N LYS A 290 13.48 -11.99 11.68
CA LYS A 290 12.12 -11.85 12.22
C LYS A 290 11.43 -13.20 12.12
N VAL A 291 10.70 -13.58 13.16
CA VAL A 291 9.74 -14.68 13.08
C VAL A 291 8.40 -14.11 12.63
N VAL A 292 8.10 -14.24 11.34
CA VAL A 292 6.85 -13.70 10.76
C VAL A 292 5.65 -14.49 11.26
N GLY A 293 4.57 -13.78 11.58
CA GLY A 293 3.37 -14.36 12.18
C GLY A 293 3.45 -14.67 13.68
N GLN A 294 4.57 -14.37 14.34
CA GLN A 294 4.72 -14.53 15.79
C GLN A 294 4.05 -13.37 16.52
N LEU A 295 3.12 -13.70 17.42
CA LEU A 295 2.52 -12.74 18.34
C LEU A 295 3.50 -12.34 19.46
N ASP A 296 3.51 -11.06 19.84
CA ASP A 296 4.28 -10.56 20.98
C ASP A 296 3.47 -10.69 22.28
N PRO A 297 3.88 -11.54 23.24
CA PRO A 297 3.17 -11.72 24.50
C PRO A 297 2.98 -10.43 25.31
N LYS A 298 3.89 -9.45 25.15
CA LYS A 298 3.80 -8.16 25.87
C LYS A 298 2.57 -7.35 25.46
N LEU A 299 2.11 -7.48 24.22
CA LEU A 299 0.91 -6.80 23.74
C LEU A 299 -0.33 -7.31 24.50
N PHE A 300 -0.42 -8.64 24.66
CA PHE A 300 -1.50 -9.27 25.41
C PHE A 300 -1.43 -8.91 26.89
N LEU A 301 -0.22 -8.86 27.47
CA LEU A 301 -0.03 -8.44 28.85
C LEU A 301 -0.51 -7.00 29.09
N ASN A 302 -0.19 -6.07 28.19
CA ASN A 302 -0.64 -4.69 28.28
C ASN A 302 -2.16 -4.57 28.17
N ALA A 303 -2.79 -5.34 27.27
CA ALA A 303 -4.25 -5.36 27.13
C ALA A 303 -4.94 -5.93 28.38
N CYS A 304 -4.39 -7.01 28.96
CA CYS A 304 -4.92 -7.60 30.19
C CYS A 304 -4.79 -6.65 31.39
N ARG A 305 -3.70 -5.87 31.49
CA ARG A 305 -3.49 -4.88 32.57
C ARG A 305 -4.48 -3.72 32.56
N GLN A 306 -5.10 -3.43 31.42
CA GLN A 306 -6.14 -2.40 31.32
C GLN A 306 -7.52 -2.90 31.77
N ARG A 307 -7.64 -4.19 32.11
CA ARG A 307 -8.87 -4.81 32.60
C ARG A 307 -8.70 -5.29 34.05
N PRO A 308 -9.68 -5.03 34.93
CA PRO A 308 -9.73 -5.66 36.24
C PRO A 308 -10.25 -7.10 36.08
N SER A 309 -9.36 -8.08 35.90
CA SER A 309 -9.72 -9.50 35.99
C SER A 309 -9.34 -10.08 37.35
N GLU A 310 -10.19 -10.92 37.93
CA GLU A 310 -9.85 -11.73 39.10
C GLU A 310 -8.88 -12.84 38.69
N GLY A 311 -7.58 -12.61 38.87
CA GLY A 311 -6.53 -13.61 38.60
C GLY A 311 -5.17 -13.01 38.27
N ASP A 312 -4.18 -13.89 38.10
CA ASP A 312 -2.85 -13.50 37.63
C ASP A 312 -2.92 -13.09 36.14
N GLY A 313 -2.88 -11.77 35.90
CA GLY A 313 -2.97 -11.17 34.57
C GLY A 313 -1.83 -11.60 33.62
N GLU A 314 -0.68 -12.05 34.14
CA GLU A 314 0.42 -12.57 33.32
C GLU A 314 0.09 -13.95 32.77
N VAL A 315 -0.45 -14.83 33.61
CA VAL A 315 -0.91 -16.17 33.19
C VAL A 315 -2.04 -16.07 32.18
N HIS A 316 -2.99 -15.16 32.38
CA HIS A 316 -4.09 -14.93 31.45
C HIS A 316 -3.59 -14.43 30.08
N ALA A 317 -2.70 -13.43 30.09
CA ALA A 317 -2.10 -12.90 28.86
C ALA A 317 -1.33 -13.96 28.06
N GLY A 318 -0.56 -14.81 28.74
CA GLY A 318 0.18 -15.91 28.11
C GLY A 318 -0.75 -16.95 27.45
N LYS A 319 -1.84 -17.32 28.14
CA LYS A 319 -2.88 -18.22 27.59
C LYS A 319 -3.56 -17.60 26.37
N LEU A 320 -3.93 -16.34 26.45
CA LEU A 320 -4.59 -15.62 25.36
C LEU A 320 -3.69 -15.51 24.13
N CYS A 321 -2.43 -15.11 24.31
CA CYS A 321 -1.45 -15.04 23.22
C CYS A 321 -1.28 -16.40 22.54
N SER A 322 -1.20 -17.48 23.32
CA SER A 322 -1.05 -18.84 22.80
C SER A 322 -2.30 -19.34 22.07
N LYS A 323 -3.49 -19.04 22.61
CA LYS A 323 -4.78 -19.35 21.96
C LYS A 323 -4.84 -18.71 20.58
N TRP A 324 -4.52 -17.42 20.49
CA TRP A 324 -4.54 -16.71 19.21
C TRP A 324 -3.45 -17.19 18.26
N GLN A 325 -2.26 -17.51 18.74
CA GLN A 325 -1.23 -18.09 17.89
C GLN A 325 -1.69 -19.44 17.30
N ALA A 326 -2.33 -20.28 18.10
CA ALA A 326 -2.88 -21.56 17.64
C ALA A 326 -4.01 -21.37 16.63
N GLN A 327 -4.87 -20.38 16.84
CA GLN A 327 -5.98 -20.06 15.94
C GLN A 327 -5.47 -19.53 14.59
N ILE A 328 -4.47 -18.63 14.59
CA ILE A 328 -3.80 -18.17 13.37
C ILE A 328 -3.14 -19.33 12.61
N ASN A 329 -2.62 -20.32 13.33
CA ASN A 329 -2.00 -21.49 12.72
C ASN A 329 -3.01 -22.57 12.27
N ASN A 330 -4.28 -22.43 12.62
CA ASN A 330 -5.33 -23.38 12.28
C ASN A 330 -5.73 -23.25 10.81
N SER A 331 -5.50 -24.27 9.99
CA SER A 331 -5.89 -24.26 8.57
C SER A 331 -7.40 -24.21 8.35
N ASN A 332 -8.21 -24.61 9.34
CA ASN A 332 -9.67 -24.55 9.25
C ASN A 332 -10.24 -23.15 9.53
N TRP A 333 -9.43 -22.23 10.05
CA TRP A 333 -9.83 -20.86 10.34
C TRP A 333 -9.09 -19.88 9.44
N TYR A 334 -9.71 -19.49 8.32
CA TYR A 334 -9.07 -18.68 7.29
C TYR A 334 -9.92 -17.46 6.93
N PRO A 335 -9.96 -16.41 7.78
CA PRO A 335 -10.76 -15.21 7.53
C PRO A 335 -10.02 -14.24 6.61
N ILE A 336 -9.42 -14.76 5.53
CA ILE A 336 -8.73 -13.96 4.51
C ILE A 336 -9.43 -14.18 3.17
N LYS A 337 -9.86 -13.08 2.56
CA LYS A 337 -10.42 -13.07 1.21
C LYS A 337 -9.42 -12.48 0.24
N VAL A 338 -9.23 -13.16 -0.88
CA VAL A 338 -8.44 -12.67 -2.00
C VAL A 338 -9.38 -12.01 -3.00
N VAL A 339 -9.24 -10.70 -3.19
CA VAL A 339 -10.04 -9.92 -4.14
C VAL A 339 -9.18 -9.60 -5.36
N GLN A 340 -9.63 -10.04 -6.52
CA GLN A 340 -8.95 -9.76 -7.79
C GLN A 340 -9.61 -8.56 -8.47
N VAL A 341 -8.83 -7.50 -8.69
CA VAL A 341 -9.24 -6.31 -9.44
C VAL A 341 -8.46 -6.31 -10.75
N ASP A 342 -9.14 -6.08 -11.88
CA ASP A 342 -8.55 -6.17 -13.22
C ASP A 342 -7.21 -5.43 -13.34
N GLY A 343 -6.17 -6.17 -13.71
CA GLY A 343 -4.82 -5.65 -13.93
C GLY A 343 -4.02 -5.29 -12.66
N LYS A 344 -4.51 -5.60 -11.46
CA LYS A 344 -3.80 -5.38 -10.18
C LYS A 344 -3.47 -6.69 -9.47
N GLU A 345 -2.46 -6.64 -8.60
CA GLU A 345 -2.16 -7.73 -7.69
C GLU A 345 -3.38 -8.02 -6.80
N PRO A 346 -3.67 -9.31 -6.56
CA PRO A 346 -4.81 -9.70 -5.73
C PRO A 346 -4.64 -9.13 -4.31
N GLU A 347 -5.66 -8.40 -3.85
CA GLU A 347 -5.66 -7.77 -2.53
C GLU A 347 -6.17 -8.77 -1.49
N ARG A 348 -5.44 -8.91 -0.38
CA ARG A 348 -5.80 -9.79 0.74
C ARG A 348 -6.51 -8.97 1.81
N ILE A 349 -7.77 -9.27 2.06
CA ILE A 349 -8.64 -8.53 2.97
C ILE A 349 -9.07 -9.47 4.10
N ILE A 350 -9.01 -8.97 5.34
CA ILE A 350 -9.56 -9.68 6.50
C ILE A 350 -11.09 -9.57 6.46
N GLU A 351 -11.78 -10.71 6.46
CA GLU A 351 -13.25 -10.74 6.48
C GLU A 351 -13.82 -10.31 7.85
N ASP A 352 -15.11 -9.97 7.90
CA ASP A 352 -15.84 -9.72 9.15
C ASP A 352 -16.06 -11.05 9.89
N ASP A 353 -15.01 -11.50 10.57
CA ASP A 353 -14.98 -12.73 11.35
C ASP A 353 -15.47 -12.49 12.79
N ALA A 354 -16.31 -13.39 13.28
CA ALA A 354 -16.93 -13.26 14.60
C ALA A 354 -15.91 -13.29 15.74
N GLU A 355 -14.89 -14.14 15.66
CA GLU A 355 -13.85 -14.25 16.69
C GLU A 355 -12.94 -13.02 16.69
N LEU A 356 -12.59 -12.49 15.51
CA LEU A 356 -11.83 -11.25 15.39
C LEU A 356 -12.61 -10.03 15.92
N ARG A 357 -13.94 -10.01 15.73
CA ARG A 357 -14.79 -8.95 16.30
C ARG A 357 -14.82 -9.03 17.82
N GLU A 358 -15.02 -10.23 18.38
CA GLU A 358 -14.95 -10.47 19.83
C GLU A 358 -13.59 -10.07 20.40
N LEU A 359 -12.49 -10.47 19.75
CA LEU A 359 -11.13 -10.07 20.13
C LEU A 359 -10.96 -8.56 20.25
N LYS A 360 -11.53 -7.82 19.29
CA LYS A 360 -11.42 -6.37 19.23
C LYS A 360 -12.28 -5.69 20.31
N GLU A 361 -13.47 -6.22 20.57
CA GLU A 361 -14.36 -5.74 21.63
C GLU A 361 -13.78 -6.03 23.01
N GLU A 362 -13.16 -7.20 23.19
CA GLU A 362 -12.55 -7.59 24.45
C GLU A 362 -11.20 -6.91 24.68
N TYR A 363 -10.24 -7.09 23.79
CA TYR A 363 -8.84 -6.72 24.05
C TYR A 363 -8.38 -5.47 23.28
N GLY A 364 -9.28 -4.84 22.53
CA GLY A 364 -9.06 -3.57 21.87
C GLY A 364 -8.37 -3.66 20.52
N GLN A 365 -8.19 -2.50 19.90
CA GLN A 365 -7.68 -2.37 18.53
C GLN A 365 -6.21 -2.82 18.38
N GLU A 366 -5.38 -2.67 19.41
CA GLU A 366 -3.96 -3.03 19.35
C GLU A 366 -3.76 -4.55 19.21
N VAL A 367 -4.48 -5.34 20.00
CA VAL A 367 -4.42 -6.81 19.94
C VAL A 367 -5.02 -7.31 18.63
N TYR A 368 -6.16 -6.76 18.21
CA TYR A 368 -6.76 -7.04 16.91
C TYR A 368 -5.78 -6.77 15.75
N ALA A 369 -5.10 -5.61 15.76
CA ALA A 369 -4.14 -5.25 14.72
C ALA A 369 -2.93 -6.20 14.70
N ALA A 370 -2.46 -6.64 15.87
CA ALA A 370 -1.37 -7.60 15.97
C ALA A 370 -1.75 -8.98 15.41
N VAL A 371 -2.94 -9.48 15.76
CA VAL A 371 -3.47 -10.78 15.29
C VAL A 371 -3.70 -10.76 13.78
N THR A 372 -4.34 -9.72 13.26
CA THR A 372 -4.58 -9.59 11.81
C THR A 372 -3.29 -9.40 11.02
N LYS A 373 -2.31 -8.64 11.53
CA LYS A 373 -0.98 -8.53 10.93
C LYS A 373 -0.27 -9.89 10.90
N ALA A 374 -0.27 -10.62 12.01
CA ALA A 374 0.35 -11.94 12.09
C ALA A 374 -0.30 -12.96 11.14
N LEU A 375 -1.62 -12.91 11.01
CA LEU A 375 -2.39 -13.73 10.08
C LEU A 375 -2.02 -13.46 8.61
N LEU A 376 -1.94 -12.19 8.22
CA LEU A 376 -1.51 -11.80 6.86
C LEU A 376 -0.04 -12.18 6.61
N GLU A 377 0.83 -12.03 7.59
CA GLU A 377 2.23 -12.44 7.49
C GLU A 377 2.37 -13.96 7.26
N ILE A 378 1.63 -14.79 8.00
CA ILE A 378 1.65 -16.25 7.79
C ILE A 378 1.12 -16.59 6.40
N ASP A 379 0.05 -15.94 5.97
CA ASP A 379 -0.52 -16.16 4.64
C ASP A 379 0.45 -15.77 3.51
N GLU A 380 1.22 -14.69 3.69
CA GLU A 380 2.21 -14.20 2.70
C GLU A 380 3.43 -15.12 2.63
N TYR A 381 3.98 -15.52 3.78
CA TYR A 381 5.29 -16.19 3.83
C TYR A 381 5.21 -17.71 3.99
N ASN A 382 4.07 -18.25 4.44
CA ASN A 382 3.89 -19.67 4.71
C ASN A 382 2.41 -20.12 4.68
N GLY A 383 1.61 -19.59 3.75
CA GLY A 383 0.15 -19.75 3.76
C GLY A 383 -0.34 -21.20 3.72
N SER A 384 0.37 -22.11 3.06
CA SER A 384 0.00 -23.54 3.00
C SER A 384 0.27 -24.28 4.31
N ALA A 385 1.38 -23.97 4.99
CA ALA A 385 1.79 -24.73 6.18
C ALA A 385 1.37 -24.07 7.49
N ARG A 386 0.99 -22.78 7.46
CA ARG A 386 0.33 -22.05 8.56
C ARG A 386 1.12 -22.03 9.87
N TYR A 387 2.45 -22.07 9.81
CA TYR A 387 3.30 -21.91 10.99
C TYR A 387 4.25 -20.71 10.84
N CYS A 388 4.67 -20.16 11.97
CA CYS A 388 5.62 -19.06 12.05
C CYS A 388 6.93 -19.39 11.33
N LYS A 389 7.36 -18.53 10.41
CA LYS A 389 8.59 -18.74 9.61
C LYS A 389 9.66 -17.72 10.00
N ARG A 390 10.92 -18.16 10.04
CA ARG A 390 12.06 -17.23 10.17
C ARG A 390 12.36 -16.62 8.82
N VAL A 391 12.51 -15.30 8.78
CA VAL A 391 12.78 -14.55 7.56
C VAL A 391 13.81 -13.46 7.88
N VAL A 392 14.80 -13.26 7.00
CA VAL A 392 15.67 -12.08 7.09
C VAL A 392 14.84 -10.83 6.81
N TRP A 393 14.77 -9.94 7.79
CA TRP A 393 13.90 -8.77 7.79
C TRP A 393 14.71 -7.48 7.76
N ASN A 394 14.22 -6.49 7.02
CA ASN A 394 14.71 -5.12 7.08
C ASN A 394 13.78 -4.32 8.00
N PHE A 395 14.18 -4.16 9.26
CA PHE A 395 13.40 -3.46 10.29
C PHE A 395 13.23 -1.96 10.02
N LYS A 396 14.09 -1.35 9.21
CA LYS A 396 13.91 0.05 8.79
C LYS A 396 12.83 0.21 7.73
N ALA A 397 12.67 -0.79 6.86
CA ALA A 397 11.71 -0.76 5.76
C ALA A 397 10.40 -1.52 6.08
N ASP A 398 10.33 -2.16 7.25
CA ASP A 398 9.28 -3.09 7.69
C ASP A 398 8.84 -4.09 6.59
N ARG A 399 9.82 -4.74 5.95
CA ARG A 399 9.58 -5.79 4.94
C ARG A 399 10.69 -6.83 4.96
N ARG A 400 10.46 -7.96 4.28
CA ARG A 400 11.52 -8.93 3.98
C ARG A 400 12.73 -8.22 3.33
N ALA A 401 13.92 -8.53 3.84
CA ALA A 401 15.15 -8.04 3.25
C ALA A 401 15.40 -8.76 1.91
N THR A 402 15.86 -8.00 0.92
CA THR A 402 16.35 -8.59 -0.33
C THR A 402 17.67 -9.32 -0.10
N LEU A 403 17.98 -10.29 -0.96
CA LEU A 403 19.27 -11.01 -0.92
C LEU A 403 20.45 -10.03 -0.96
N LYS A 404 20.35 -9.00 -1.81
CA LYS A 404 21.33 -7.90 -1.93
C LYS A 404 21.50 -7.15 -0.61
N GLU A 405 20.41 -6.74 0.05
CA GLU A 405 20.47 -6.04 1.34
C GLU A 405 21.14 -6.91 2.41
N GLY A 406 20.79 -8.20 2.50
CA GLY A 406 21.38 -9.14 3.45
C GLY A 406 22.88 -9.34 3.25
N VAL A 407 23.31 -9.60 2.01
CA VAL A 407 24.74 -9.77 1.67
C VAL A 407 25.52 -8.49 1.95
N GLN A 408 25.00 -7.33 1.53
CA GLN A 408 25.64 -6.03 1.80
C GLN A 408 25.79 -5.76 3.30
N PHE A 409 24.81 -6.16 4.10
CA PHE A 409 24.89 -6.03 5.56
C PHE A 409 26.02 -6.88 6.13
N ILE A 410 26.08 -8.17 5.76
CA ILE A 410 27.13 -9.09 6.22
C ILE A 410 28.52 -8.58 5.84
N VAL A 411 28.72 -8.17 4.57
CA VAL A 411 30.01 -7.66 4.09
C VAL A 411 30.45 -6.42 4.88
N LYS A 412 29.53 -5.50 5.18
CA LYS A 412 29.83 -4.32 6.00
C LYS A 412 30.21 -4.68 7.44
N GLN A 413 29.51 -5.63 8.06
CA GLN A 413 29.85 -6.12 9.41
C GLN A 413 31.24 -6.74 9.41
N TRP A 414 31.54 -7.60 8.43
CA TRP A 414 32.84 -8.24 8.29
C TRP A 414 33.99 -7.24 8.12
N GLN A 415 33.83 -6.24 7.24
CA GLN A 415 34.82 -5.16 7.06
C GLN A 415 35.04 -4.36 8.35
N THR A 416 33.97 -4.10 9.11
CA THR A 416 34.06 -3.37 10.37
C THR A 416 34.80 -4.18 11.44
N HIS A 417 34.56 -5.49 11.52
CA HIS A 417 35.29 -6.38 12.42
C HIS A 417 36.77 -6.52 12.03
N LYS A 418 37.09 -6.56 10.74
CA LYS A 418 38.47 -6.63 10.24
C LYS A 418 39.28 -5.37 10.57
N ARG A 419 38.66 -4.19 10.62
CA ARG A 419 39.32 -2.92 11.00
C ARG A 419 39.55 -2.76 12.50
N LYS A 420 38.89 -3.57 13.33
CA LYS A 420 39.01 -3.54 14.80
C LYS A 420 40.00 -4.58 15.35
N ARG A 421 40.42 -5.52 14.52
CA ARG A 421 41.57 -6.40 14.75
C ARG A 421 42.78 -5.76 14.07
#